data_AF-A0A7Y8FCT9-F1
#
_entry.id   AF-A0A7Y8FCT9-F1
#
_cell.length_a   1.000
_cell.length_b   1.000
_cell.length_c   1.000
_cell.angle_alpha   90.00
_cell.angle_beta   90.00
_cell.angle_gamma   90.00
#
_symmetry.space_group_name_H-M   'P 1'
#
loop_
_entity.id
_entity.type
_entity.pdbx_description
1 polymer ?
#
loop_
_entity_poly.entity_id
_entity_poly.type
_entity_poly.pdbx_seq_one_letter_code
_entity_poly.pdbx_strand_id
1 'polypeptide(L)' 'MLTCKEQVARSSDFLDGQLTFRERLLVRHHLMFCPNCRRFIRQMRLMQATLKILPEPPIADIDALAERLAAERSRDQ' A
#
# COMPACT_ATOMS: atom_id res chain seq x y z
N MET A 1 -10.31 22.94 -6.42
CA MET A 1 -9.28 22.61 -5.40
C MET A 1 -9.82 21.46 -4.57
N LEU A 2 -9.07 20.37 -4.42
CA LEU A 2 -9.43 19.32 -3.45
C LEU A 2 -9.33 19.90 -2.04
N THR A 3 -10.30 19.60 -1.20
CA THR A 3 -10.21 19.86 0.25
C THR A 3 -9.23 18.90 0.90
N CYS A 4 -8.67 19.27 2.05
CA CYS A 4 -7.80 18.37 2.82
C CYS A 4 -8.50 17.05 3.16
N LYS A 5 -9.82 17.07 3.41
CA LYS A 5 -10.62 15.88 3.71
C LYS A 5 -10.69 14.93 2.52
N GLU A 6 -10.96 15.45 1.33
CA GLU A 6 -10.98 14.64 0.10
C GLU A 6 -9.60 14.10 -0.26
N GLN A 7 -8.54 14.89 -0.02
CA GLN A 7 -7.17 14.44 -0.21
C GLN A 7 -6.82 13.28 0.73
N VAL A 8 -7.24 13.33 1.99
CA VAL A 8 -7.03 12.24 2.96
C VAL A 8 -7.82 11.01 2.56
N ALA A 9 -9.07 11.16 2.12
CA ALA A 9 -9.88 10.03 1.65
C ALA A 9 -9.24 9.29 0.46
N ARG A 10 -8.60 10.03 -0.46
CA ARG A 10 -7.89 9.48 -1.65
C ARG A 10 -6.43 9.09 -1.37
N SER A 11 -5.96 9.20 -0.13
CA SER A 11 -4.54 9.06 0.18
C SER A 11 -4.05 7.61 0.08
N SER A 12 -4.89 6.62 0.41
CA SER A 12 -4.54 5.20 0.24
C SER A 12 -4.31 4.89 -1.24
N ASP A 13 -5.31 5.15 -2.09
CA ASP A 13 -5.21 4.93 -3.54
C ASP A 13 -4.02 5.67 -4.19
N PHE A 14 -3.69 6.86 -3.66
CA PHE A 14 -2.52 7.61 -4.11
C PHE A 14 -1.20 6.94 -3.73
N LEU A 15 -1.10 6.40 -2.51
CA LEU A 15 0.08 5.69 -2.01
C LEU A 15 0.23 4.32 -2.68
N ASP A 16 -0.88 3.64 -2.95
CA ASP A 16 -0.95 2.34 -3.61
C ASP A 16 -0.83 2.45 -5.14
N GLY A 17 -0.81 3.67 -5.68
CA GLY A 17 -0.64 3.94 -7.10
C GLY A 17 -1.87 3.67 -7.96
N GLN A 18 -3.02 3.38 -7.34
CA GLN A 18 -4.28 3.01 -8.00
C GLN A 18 -5.05 4.20 -8.62
N LEU A 19 -4.62 5.43 -8.35
CA LEU A 19 -5.24 6.62 -8.95
C LEU A 19 -4.98 6.75 -10.45
N THR A 20 -5.99 7.25 -11.17
CA THR A 20 -5.85 7.63 -12.58
C THR A 20 -4.86 8.79 -12.75
N PHE A 21 -4.33 8.98 -13.97
CA PHE A 21 -3.35 10.05 -14.24
C PHE A 21 -3.87 11.45 -13.87
N ARG A 22 -5.16 11.72 -14.14
CA ARG A 22 -5.82 12.99 -13.82
C ARG A 22 -5.90 13.22 -12.30
N GLU A 23 -6.27 12.19 -11.55
CA GLU A 23 -6.38 12.28 -10.08
C GLU A 23 -5.02 12.45 -9.41
N ARG A 24 -4.00 11.77 -9.94
CA ARG A 24 -2.62 11.94 -9.49
C ARG A 24 -2.14 13.38 -9.67
N LEU A 25 -2.53 14.05 -10.75
CA LEU A 25 -2.20 15.47 -10.98
C LEU A 25 -2.92 16.39 -9.98
N LEU A 26 -4.21 16.13 -9.72
CA LEU A 26 -4.98 16.89 -8.73
C LEU A 26 -4.40 16.78 -7.31
N VAL A 27 -4.01 15.57 -6.91
CA VAL A 27 -3.33 15.33 -5.63
C VAL A 27 -1.98 16.05 -5.59
N ARG A 28 -1.17 15.95 -6.64
CA ARG A 28 0.11 16.67 -6.73
C ARG A 28 -0.08 18.17 -6.60
N HIS A 29 -1.07 18.74 -7.30
CA HIS A 29 -1.43 20.15 -7.18
C HIS A 29 -1.74 20.51 -5.72
N HIS A 30 -2.61 19.76 -5.05
CA HIS A 30 -2.94 20.01 -3.65
C HIS A 30 -1.71 19.94 -2.72
N LEU A 31 -0.83 18.95 -2.89
CA LEU A 31 0.40 18.79 -2.12
C LEU A 31 1.47 19.87 -2.37
N MET A 32 1.35 20.63 -3.46
CA MET A 32 2.18 21.82 -3.69
C MET A 32 1.76 22.99 -2.81
N PHE A 33 0.46 23.18 -2.59
CA PHE A 33 -0.08 24.32 -1.83
C PHE A 33 -0.36 24.02 -0.35
N CYS A 34 -0.59 22.76 0.01
CA CYS A 34 -0.92 22.37 1.38
C CYS A 34 0.25 21.66 2.09
N PRO A 35 0.98 22.34 3.00
CA PRO A 35 2.10 21.74 3.73
C PRO A 35 1.65 20.64 4.70
N ASN A 36 0.44 20.75 5.26
CA ASN A 36 -0.11 19.75 6.19
C ASN A 36 -0.32 18.40 5.50
N CYS A 37 -0.97 18.40 4.34
CA CYS A 37 -1.16 17.18 3.55
C CYS A 37 0.18 16.62 3.04
N ARG A 38 1.16 17.48 2.73
CA ARG A 38 2.52 17.03 2.39
C ARG A 38 3.19 16.29 3.55
N ARG A 39 3.06 16.82 4.78
CA ARG A 39 3.58 16.15 5.99
C ARG A 39 2.89 14.81 6.23
N PHE A 40 1.56 14.78 6.11
CA PHE A 40 0.76 13.57 6.25
C PHE A 40 1.22 12.44 5.29
N ILE A 41 1.34 12.74 3.99
CA ILE A 41 1.80 11.76 3.00
C ILE A 41 3.23 11.29 3.30
N ARG A 42 4.11 12.17 3.77
CA ARG A 42 5.48 11.80 4.16
C ARG A 42 5.47 10.82 5.34
N GLN A 43 4.64 11.06 6.36
CA GLN A 43 4.51 10.16 7.51
C GLN A 43 3.96 8.79 7.09
N MET A 44 2.95 8.76 6.23
CA MET A 44 2.40 7.49 5.72
C MET A 44 3.43 6.68 4.93
N ARG A 45 4.24 7.33 4.08
CA ARG A 45 5.34 6.66 3.37
C ARG A 45 6.40 6.10 4.31
N LEU A 46 6.70 6.82 5.39
CA LEU A 46 7.62 6.33 6.41
C LEU A 46 7.06 5.09 7.10
N MET A 47 5.79 5.11 7.52
CA MET A 47 5.13 3.93 8.09
C MET A 47 5.17 2.73 7.14
N GLN A 48 4.84 2.92 5.85
CA GLN A 48 4.93 1.85 4.85
C GLN A 48 6.34 1.30 4.69
N ALA A 49 7.36 2.17 4.69
CA ALA A 49 8.75 1.74 4.61
C ALA A 49 9.15 0.93 5.85
N THR A 50 8.76 1.38 7.04
CA THR A 50 9.01 0.65 8.30
C THR A 50 8.34 -0.72 8.31
N LEU A 51 7.09 -0.81 7.84
CA LEU A 51 6.37 -2.08 7.79
C LEU A 51 7.02 -3.06 6.80
N LYS A 52 7.53 -2.58 5.66
CA LYS A 52 8.21 -3.40 4.65
C LYS A 52 9.54 -4.00 5.11
N ILE A 53 10.21 -3.39 6.09
CA ILE A 53 11.49 -3.88 6.63
C ILE A 53 11.31 -4.69 7.91
N LEU A 54 10.08 -4.77 8.44
CA LEU A 54 9.82 -5.55 9.64
C LEU A 54 10.01 -7.03 9.31
N PRO A 55 10.80 -7.79 10.09
CA PRO A 55 10.95 -9.22 9.86
C PRO A 55 9.59 -9.89 10.03
N GLU A 56 9.14 -10.58 8.99
CA GLU A 56 7.95 -11.43 9.10
C GLU A 56 8.29 -12.60 10.03
N PRO A 57 7.44 -12.92 11.01
CA PRO A 57 7.67 -14.09 11.85
C PRO A 57 7.67 -15.33 10.95
N PRO A 58 8.57 -16.30 11.21
CA PRO A 58 8.56 -17.55 10.46
C PRO A 58 7.19 -18.21 10.64
N ILE A 59 6.50 -18.48 9.53
CA ILE A 59 5.26 -19.22 9.57
C ILE A 59 5.65 -20.68 9.83
N ALA A 60 5.21 -21.21 10.97
CA ALA A 60 5.44 -22.61 11.31
C ALA A 60 4.87 -23.51 10.21
N ASP A 61 5.58 -24.60 9.89
CA ASP A 61 5.13 -25.63 8.97
C ASP A 61 4.88 -25.19 7.51
N ILE A 62 5.54 -24.12 7.02
CA ILE A 62 5.49 -23.72 5.60
C ILE A 62 5.78 -24.90 4.67
N ASP A 63 6.82 -25.68 4.97
CA ASP A 63 7.25 -26.77 4.10
C ASP A 63 6.20 -27.89 4.05
N ALA A 64 5.63 -28.25 5.21
CA ALA A 64 4.55 -29.24 5.27
C ALA A 64 3.27 -28.77 4.56
N LEU A 65 2.95 -27.47 4.61
CA LEU A 65 1.84 -26.89 3.85
C LEU A 65 2.12 -26.93 2.35
N ALA A 66 3.34 -26.58 1.92
CA ALA A 66 3.75 -26.60 0.52
C ALA A 66 3.67 -28.02 -0.08
N GLU A 67 4.13 -29.04 0.66
CA GLU A 67 4.02 -30.45 0.26
C GLU A 67 2.56 -30.90 0.10
N ARG A 68 1.68 -30.51 1.03
CA ARG A 68 0.24 -30.84 0.94
C ARG A 68 -0.41 -30.22 -0.28
N LEU A 69 -0.12 -28.95 -0.57
CA LEU A 69 -0.66 -28.26 -1.75
C LEU A 69 -0.16 -28.88 -3.07
N ALA A 70 1.12 -29.30 -3.11
CA ALA A 70 1.68 -30.00 -4.27
C ALA A 70 1.02 -31.37 -4.49
N ALA A 71 0.80 -32.12 -3.41
CA ALA A 71 0.13 -33.42 -3.45
C ALA A 71 -1.33 -33.30 -3.93
N GLU A 72 -2.08 -32.29 -3.45
CA GLU A 72 -3.45 -32.02 -3.90
C GLU A 72 -3.49 -31.68 -5.40
N ARG A 73 -2.60 -30.80 -5.87
CA ARG A 73 -2.53 -30.44 -7.29
C ARG A 73 -2.20 -31.63 -8.22
N SER A 74 -1.41 -32.60 -7.73
CA SER A 74 -1.08 -33.82 -8.47
C SER A 74 -2.21 -34.85 -8.52
N ARG A 75 -3.20 -34.74 -7.62
CA ARG A 75 -4.37 -35.63 -7.58
C ARG A 75 -5.51 -35.16 -8.47
N ASP A 76 -5.60 -33.85 -8.70
CA ASP A 76 -6.60 -33.22 -9.57
C ASP A 76 -6.19 -33.23 -11.06
N GLN A 77 -5.00 -33.76 -11.38
CA GLN A 77 -4.41 -33.81 -12.72
C GLN A 77 -4.30 -35.26 -13.20
#